data_AF-T1AEB0-F1
#
_entry.id   AF-T1AEB0-F1
#
_cell.length_a   1.000
_cell.length_b   1.000
_cell.length_c   1.000
_cell.angle_alpha   90.00
_cell.angle_beta   90.00
_cell.angle_gamma   90.00
#
_symmetry.space_group_name_H-M   'P 1'
#
loop_
_entity.id
_entity.type
_entity.pdbx_description
1 polymer ?
#
loop_
_entity_poly.entity_id
_entity_poly.type
_entity_poly.pdbx_seq_one_letter_code
_entity_poly.pdbx_strand_id
1 'polypeptide(L)'
;KLRAAERLGIHDDQALPRNDEIESALREHQRLFLGNSQIEALHARRLAAREAMRFLQRFEPRLVGAVLGGTADQHSAVCLHLFSDTPGEVEQFLSERGIHCDLRERRLRMDRARELPIEVLL
;
A
#
# COMPACT_ATOMS: atom_id res chain seq x y z
N LYS A 1 12.07 -3.78 30.18
CA LYS A 1 11.78 -4.69 31.32
C LYS A 1 10.70 -4.04 32.19
N LEU A 2 9.51 -4.66 32.29
CA LEU A 2 8.42 -4.52 33.28
C LEU A 2 7.21 -5.24 32.64
N ARG A 3 7.06 -6.58 32.68
CA ARG A 3 6.54 -7.44 33.77
C ARG A 3 5.46 -6.78 34.64
N ALA A 4 4.28 -7.41 34.63
CA ALA A 4 3.14 -7.28 35.56
C ALA A 4 2.08 -6.21 35.27
N ALA A 5 1.19 -6.49 34.31
CA ALA A 5 -0.17 -5.97 34.27
C ALA A 5 -1.23 -7.10 34.11
N GLU A 6 -0.89 -8.31 34.57
CA GLU A 6 -1.89 -9.33 34.96
C GLU A 6 -2.43 -8.94 36.34
N ARG A 7 -3.47 -8.09 36.41
CA ARG A 7 -4.40 -8.00 37.55
C ARG A 7 -5.53 -6.96 37.39
N LEU A 8 -6.11 -6.85 36.20
CA LEU A 8 -7.45 -6.28 36.07
C LEU A 8 -8.19 -7.13 35.02
N GLY A 9 -9.09 -7.98 35.50
CA GLY A 9 -9.94 -8.82 34.67
C GLY A 9 -10.95 -7.98 33.89
N ILE A 10 -10.49 -7.34 32.82
CA ILE A 10 -11.33 -6.69 31.83
C ILE A 10 -10.90 -7.26 30.48
N HIS A 11 -11.74 -8.13 29.94
CA HIS A 11 -11.72 -8.46 28.52
C HIS A 11 -12.06 -7.19 27.74
N ASP A 12 -11.05 -6.48 27.26
CA ASP A 12 -11.24 -5.39 26.29
C ASP A 12 -10.29 -5.59 25.10
N ASP A 13 -10.38 -6.78 24.51
CA ASP A 13 -9.72 -7.12 23.24
C ASP A 13 -10.51 -6.56 22.02
N GLN A 14 -11.48 -5.66 22.26
CA GLN A 14 -12.41 -5.12 21.25
C GLN A 14 -12.18 -3.65 20.86
N ALA A 15 -11.11 -3.00 21.30
CA ALA A 15 -10.95 -1.56 21.11
C ALA A 15 -9.78 -1.11 20.21
N LEU A 16 -9.28 -1.98 19.31
CA LEU A 16 -8.52 -1.50 18.17
C LEU A 16 -9.32 -1.74 16.90
N PRO A 17 -9.83 -0.68 16.24
CA PRO A 17 -10.57 -0.84 15.00
C PRO A 17 -9.67 -1.56 14.00
N ARG A 18 -10.22 -2.57 13.33
CA ARG A 18 -9.49 -3.28 12.28
C ARG A 18 -9.12 -2.28 11.19
N ASN A 19 -8.01 -2.50 10.48
CA ASN A 19 -7.62 -1.64 9.36
C ASN A 19 -8.79 -1.40 8.39
N ASP A 20 -9.63 -2.41 8.18
CA ASP A 20 -10.83 -2.35 7.34
C ASP A 20 -11.89 -1.36 7.88
N GLU A 21 -12.07 -1.29 9.21
CA GLU A 21 -12.99 -0.36 9.87
C GLU A 21 -12.46 1.06 9.83
N ILE A 22 -11.14 1.24 9.99
CA ILE A 22 -10.45 2.52 9.82
C ILE A 22 -10.55 2.99 8.36
N GLU A 23 -10.34 2.10 7.39
CA GLU A 23 -10.45 2.39 5.97
C GLU A 23 -11.90 2.73 5.57
N SER A 24 -12.88 2.01 6.11
CA SER A 24 -14.30 2.28 5.88
C SER A 24 -14.70 3.62 6.49
N ALA A 25 -14.32 3.90 7.73
CA ALA A 25 -14.60 5.19 8.39
C ALA A 25 -13.89 6.35 7.67
N LEU A 26 -12.67 6.12 7.18
CA LEU A 26 -11.93 7.09 6.39
C LEU A 26 -12.63 7.35 5.05
N ARG A 27 -13.09 6.31 4.35
CA ARG A 27 -13.84 6.43 3.08
C ARG A 27 -15.19 7.14 3.28
N GLU A 28 -15.89 6.82 4.36
CA GLU A 28 -17.16 7.44 4.76
C GLU A 28 -16.95 8.93 5.09
N HIS A 29 -15.94 9.26 5.90
CA HIS A 29 -15.58 10.63 6.26
C HIS A 29 -15.11 11.42 5.03
N GLN A 30 -14.33 10.81 4.15
CA GLN A 30 -13.87 11.41 2.90
C GLN A 30 -15.03 11.75 1.95
N ARG A 31 -15.98 10.82 1.80
CA ARG A 31 -17.21 11.04 1.03
C ARG A 31 -18.06 12.17 1.61
N LEU A 32 -18.13 12.28 2.94
CA LEU A 32 -19.00 13.24 3.63
C LEU A 32 -18.36 14.63 3.78
N PHE A 33 -17.02 14.74 3.82
CA PHE A 33 -16.33 15.98 4.22
C PHE A 33 -15.27 16.52 3.24
N LEU A 34 -14.81 15.76 2.23
CA LEU A 34 -13.65 16.15 1.39
C LEU A 34 -13.97 16.54 -0.07
N GLY A 35 -15.24 16.56 -0.48
CA GLY A 35 -15.70 17.22 -1.71
C GLY A 35 -15.15 16.65 -3.04
N ASN A 36 -15.35 17.39 -4.14
CA ASN A 36 -15.01 16.96 -5.51
C ASN A 36 -13.50 16.83 -5.77
N SER A 37 -12.65 17.57 -5.04
CA SER A 37 -11.19 17.58 -5.27
C SER A 37 -10.53 16.23 -4.95
N GLN A 38 -11.03 15.53 -3.93
CA GLN A 38 -10.54 14.20 -3.62
C GLN A 38 -10.95 13.17 -4.67
N ILE A 39 -12.16 13.27 -5.20
CA ILE A 39 -12.64 12.39 -6.28
C ILE A 39 -11.77 12.57 -7.53
N GLU A 40 -11.45 13.81 -7.89
CA GLU A 40 -10.56 14.14 -9.01
C GLU A 40 -9.14 13.61 -8.77
N ALA A 41 -8.58 13.79 -7.57
CA ALA A 41 -7.26 13.27 -7.22
C ALA A 41 -7.22 11.73 -7.31
N LEU A 42 -8.22 11.04 -6.74
CA LEU A 42 -8.33 9.59 -6.82
C LEU A 42 -8.45 9.11 -8.27
N HIS A 43 -9.25 9.80 -9.08
CA HIS A 43 -9.41 9.48 -10.49
C HIS A 43 -8.08 9.62 -11.25
N ALA A 44 -7.35 10.72 -11.03
CA ALA A 44 -6.04 10.94 -11.62
C ALA A 44 -5.04 9.85 -11.21
N ARG A 45 -5.03 9.44 -9.94
CA ARG A 45 -4.15 8.36 -9.45
C ARG A 45 -4.52 6.99 -10.02
N ARG A 46 -5.82 6.71 -10.21
CA ARG A 46 -6.28 5.48 -10.88
C ARG A 46 -5.87 5.43 -12.35
N LEU A 47 -5.94 6.57 -13.05
CA LEU A 47 -5.47 6.66 -14.43
C LEU A 47 -3.97 6.38 -14.54
N ALA A 48 -3.17 7.03 -13.68
CA ALA A 48 -1.73 6.79 -13.58
C ALA A 48 -1.42 5.32 -13.23
N ALA A 49 -2.15 4.74 -12.28
CA ALA A 49 -2.01 3.32 -11.93
C ALA A 49 -2.27 2.40 -13.13
N ARG A 50 -3.32 2.67 -13.91
CA ARG A 50 -3.62 1.90 -15.12
C ARG A 50 -2.53 2.03 -16.18
N GLU A 51 -1.91 3.20 -16.32
CA GLU A 51 -0.77 3.40 -17.22
C GLU A 51 0.46 2.62 -16.76
N ALA A 52 0.82 2.73 -15.48
CA ALA A 52 1.93 1.98 -14.89
C ALA A 52 1.70 0.46 -14.99
N MET A 53 0.49 -0.04 -14.71
CA MET A 53 0.17 -1.46 -14.84
C MET A 53 0.25 -1.96 -16.29
N ARG A 54 -0.10 -1.13 -17.28
CA ARG A 54 0.09 -1.49 -18.70
C ARG A 54 1.56 -1.52 -19.07
N PHE A 55 2.33 -0.54 -18.62
CA PHE A 55 3.77 -0.46 -18.85
C PHE A 55 4.52 -1.66 -18.25
N LEU A 56 4.12 -2.08 -17.05
CA LEU A 56 4.73 -3.18 -16.29
C LEU A 56 4.02 -4.53 -16.50
N GLN A 57 3.17 -4.66 -17.52
CA GLN A 57 2.28 -5.82 -17.70
C GLN A 57 3.01 -7.17 -17.67
N ARG A 58 4.26 -7.23 -18.16
CA ARG A 58 5.10 -8.44 -18.14
C ARG A 58 5.39 -8.99 -16.74
N PHE A 59 5.26 -8.16 -15.70
CA PHE A 59 5.53 -8.51 -14.30
C PHE A 59 4.26 -8.72 -13.48
N GLU A 60 3.13 -9.00 -14.14
CA GLU A 60 1.83 -9.27 -13.52
C GLU A 60 1.43 -8.25 -12.41
N PRO A 61 1.41 -6.95 -12.72
CA PRO A 61 1.32 -5.91 -11.71
C PRO A 61 -0.02 -5.96 -10.97
N ARG A 62 0.03 -5.90 -9.64
CA ARG A 62 -1.15 -5.82 -8.77
C ARG A 62 -1.17 -4.50 -8.01
N LEU A 63 -2.25 -3.75 -8.20
CA LEU A 63 -2.47 -2.48 -7.49
C LEU A 63 -2.71 -2.73 -6.00
N VAL A 64 -2.04 -1.96 -5.15
CA VAL A 64 -2.18 -2.01 -3.69
C VAL A 64 -2.19 -0.61 -3.07
N GLY A 65 -2.49 -0.51 -1.78
CA GLY A 65 -2.45 0.76 -1.04
C GLY A 65 -3.62 1.70 -1.33
N ALA A 66 -3.41 3.00 -1.09
CA ALA A 66 -4.48 4.00 -1.05
C ALA A 66 -5.31 4.12 -2.34
N VAL A 67 -4.70 3.87 -3.51
CA VAL A 67 -5.40 3.93 -4.80
C VAL A 67 -6.40 2.78 -4.95
N LEU A 68 -6.01 1.57 -4.53
CA LEU A 68 -6.92 0.41 -4.46
C LEU A 68 -8.00 0.65 -3.40
N GLY A 69 -7.59 1.11 -2.22
CA GLY A 69 -8.47 1.43 -1.09
C GLY A 69 -9.43 2.59 -1.35
N GLY A 70 -9.25 3.35 -2.43
CA GLY A 70 -10.11 4.48 -2.78
C GLY A 70 -9.97 5.67 -1.82
N THR A 71 -8.89 5.71 -1.04
CA THR A 71 -8.59 6.77 -0.07
C THR A 71 -7.48 7.70 -0.56
N ALA A 72 -6.94 7.46 -1.76
CA ALA A 72 -5.87 8.25 -2.34
C ALA A 72 -6.27 9.72 -2.54
N ASP A 73 -5.29 10.58 -2.28
CA ASP A 73 -5.34 12.03 -2.47
C ASP A 73 -4.21 12.50 -3.41
N GLN A 74 -4.00 13.81 -3.49
CA GLN A 74 -2.97 14.42 -4.34
C GLN A 74 -1.52 14.04 -3.94
N HIS A 75 -1.28 13.61 -2.70
CA HIS A 75 0.05 13.23 -2.21
C HIS A 75 0.26 11.71 -2.18
N SER A 76 -0.80 10.94 -2.43
CA SER A 76 -0.76 9.49 -2.44
C SER A 76 0.04 8.95 -3.63
N ALA A 77 0.98 8.06 -3.34
CA ALA A 77 1.73 7.32 -4.35
C ALA A 77 0.87 6.19 -4.96
N VAL A 78 1.20 5.82 -6.21
CA VAL A 78 0.70 4.58 -6.82
C VAL A 78 1.64 3.45 -6.40
N CYS A 79 1.11 2.46 -5.70
CA CYS A 79 1.88 1.31 -5.24
C CYS A 79 1.47 0.05 -6.02
N LEU A 80 2.45 -0.65 -6.59
CA LEU A 80 2.25 -1.89 -7.33
C LEU A 80 3.12 -3.00 -6.71
N HIS A 81 2.56 -4.20 -6.58
CA HIS A 81 3.36 -5.41 -6.42
C HIS A 81 3.64 -6.01 -7.80
N LEU A 82 4.90 -6.36 -8.05
CA LEU A 82 5.39 -6.93 -9.29
C LEU A 82 5.95 -8.32 -9.01
N PHE A 83 5.82 -9.22 -9.99
CA PHE A 83 6.22 -10.62 -9.89
C PHE A 83 7.19 -10.92 -11.03
N SER A 84 8.29 -11.57 -10.68
CA SER A 84 9.31 -12.03 -11.61
C SER A 84 9.97 -13.28 -11.04
N ASP A 85 10.31 -14.22 -11.90
CA ASP A 85 11.05 -15.43 -11.54
C ASP A 85 12.56 -15.15 -11.36
N THR A 86 13.05 -14.02 -11.89
CA THR A 86 14.47 -13.65 -11.88
C THR A 86 14.70 -12.43 -10.99
N PRO A 87 15.46 -12.55 -9.89
CA PRO A 87 15.84 -11.40 -9.08
C PRO A 87 16.48 -10.28 -9.93
N GLY A 88 16.06 -9.03 -9.71
CA GLY A 88 16.61 -7.86 -10.42
C GLY A 88 16.06 -7.60 -11.83
N GLU A 89 15.22 -8.49 -12.39
CA GLU A 89 14.68 -8.31 -13.76
C GLU A 89 13.86 -7.01 -13.91
N VAL A 90 13.15 -6.63 -12.85
CA VAL A 90 12.36 -5.38 -12.83
C VAL A 90 13.27 -4.15 -12.89
N GLU A 91 14.34 -4.12 -12.10
CA GLU A 91 15.30 -3.01 -12.07
C GLU A 91 15.98 -2.84 -13.44
N GLN A 92 16.42 -3.95 -14.03
CA GLN A 92 17.02 -3.94 -15.37
C GLN A 92 16.02 -3.39 -16.41
N PHE A 93 14.77 -3.85 -16.39
CA PHE A 93 13.74 -3.40 -17.32
C PHE A 93 13.46 -1.89 -17.25
N LEU A 94 13.47 -1.33 -16.03
CA LEU A 94 13.30 0.10 -15.78
C LEU A 94 14.53 0.88 -16.28
N SER A 95 15.73 0.41 -15.96
CA SER A 95 16.99 1.01 -16.40
C SER A 95 17.12 1.05 -17.93
N GLU A 96 16.76 -0.03 -18.62
CA GLU A 96 16.76 -0.10 -20.10
C GLU A 96 15.83 0.94 -20.75
N ARG A 97 14.85 1.44 -19.99
CA ARG A 97 13.88 2.45 -20.43
C ARG A 97 14.20 3.85 -19.88
N GLY A 98 15.37 4.02 -19.25
CA GLY A 98 15.81 5.29 -18.68
C GLY A 98 15.03 5.71 -17.44
N ILE A 99 14.38 4.78 -16.74
CA ILE A 99 13.65 5.05 -15.51
C ILE A 99 14.58 4.72 -14.34
N HIS A 100 14.98 5.75 -13.60
CA HIS A 100 15.72 5.59 -12.35
C HIS A 100 14.79 5.11 -11.24
N CYS A 101 15.24 4.13 -10.47
CA CYS A 101 14.54 3.63 -9.30
C CYS A 101 15.54 3.40 -8.15
N ASP A 102 15.10 3.67 -6.92
CA ASP A 102 15.88 3.43 -5.71
C ASP A 102 15.45 2.11 -5.07
N LEU A 103 16.37 1.15 -4.97
CA LEU A 103 16.11 -0.09 -4.22
C LEU A 103 16.14 0.17 -2.71
N ARG A 104 15.08 -0.22 -2.02
CA ARG A 104 14.96 -0.13 -0.56
C ARG A 104 14.45 -1.45 0.00
N GLU A 105 14.99 -1.86 1.14
CA GLU A 105 14.40 -2.96 1.90
C GLU A 105 13.25 -2.43 2.78
N ARG A 106 12.11 -3.12 2.73
CA ARG A 106 11.01 -2.95 3.69
C ARG A 106 10.68 -4.28 4.34
N ARG A 107 10.23 -4.23 5.60
CA ARG A 107 9.74 -5.41 6.30
C ARG A 107 8.26 -5.61 6.03
N LEU A 108 7.92 -6.70 5.35
CA LEU A 108 6.54 -7.11 5.14
C LEU A 108 6.12 -8.06 6.26
N ARG A 109 5.12 -7.65 7.03
CA ARG A 109 4.50 -8.52 8.02
C ARG A 109 3.34 -9.27 7.38
N MET A 110 3.51 -10.58 7.15
CA MET A 110 2.47 -11.45 6.62
C MET A 110 1.50 -11.91 7.72
N ASP A 111 2.02 -12.22 8.90
CA ASP A 111 1.22 -12.50 10.10
C ASP A 111 2.02 -12.17 11.39
N ARG A 112 1.49 -12.55 12.57
CA ARG A 112 2.15 -12.28 13.87
C ARG A 112 3.52 -12.96 14.04
N ALA A 113 3.80 -14.03 13.29
CA ALA A 113 5.02 -14.81 13.39
C ALA A 113 5.96 -14.67 12.18
N ARG A 114 5.46 -14.15 11.04
CA ARG A 114 6.19 -14.03 9.78
C ARG A 114 6.37 -12.58 9.38
N GLU A 115 7.60 -12.10 9.53
CA GLU A 115 8.09 -10.82 9.02
C GLU A 115 9.26 -11.11 8.07
N LEU A 116 9.13 -10.71 6.81
CA LEU A 116 10.13 -10.97 5.77
C LEU A 116 10.67 -9.66 5.21
N PRO A 117 12.00 -9.51 5.02
CA PRO A 117 12.53 -8.43 4.23
C PRO A 117 12.08 -8.60 2.78
N ILE A 118 11.53 -7.55 2.21
CA ILE A 118 11.17 -7.46 0.80
C ILE A 118 11.86 -6.26 0.16
N GLU A 119 12.28 -6.43 -1.08
CA GLU A 119 12.79 -5.36 -1.92
C GLU A 119 11.64 -4.51 -2.45
N VAL A 120 11.81 -3.19 -2.37
CA VAL A 120 10.86 -2.19 -2.83
C VAL A 120 11.60 -1.17 -3.68
N LEU A 121 11.11 -0.95 -4.89
CA LEU A 121 11.59 0.09 -5.79
C LEU A 121 10.78 1.38 -5.54
N LEU A 122 11.48 2.48 -5.26
CA LEU A 122 10.90 3.83 -5.11
C LEU A 122 11.13 4.68 -6.36
#